data_AF-A0A6J5K2M5-F1
#
_entry.id   AF-A0A6J5K2M5-F1
#
_cell.length_a   1.000
_cell.length_b   1.000
_cell.length_c   1.000
_cell.angle_alpha   90.00
_cell.angle_beta   90.00
_cell.angle_gamma   90.00
#
_symmetry.space_group_name_H-M   'P 1'
#
loop_
_entity.id
_entity.type
_entity.pdbx_description
1 polymer ?
#
loop_
_entity_poly.entity_id
_entity_poly.type
_entity_poly.pdbx_seq_one_letter_code
_entity_poly.pdbx_strand_id
1 'polypeptide(L)'
;MRPIAEALETNVVAAAEACLTVATSNMVASVLPYLARYGLDPADVTLVVYGGAGSLHGPLLAAELGIGRVLVPGMPSVFCAFGGLVAGLTHDNVKSMQGVAVDSDTTKAQFASLETSARQWLATQNVGAGLLETLLEYRAEARYRGQSFQLTVTVSAEAAKSGDVAAMEQEFHRQHERLYAHSVSGQTGH
;
A
#
# COMPACT_ATOMS: atom_id res chain seq x y z
N MET A 1 36.02 5.76 -5.13
CA MET A 1 36.35 5.16 -3.81
C MET A 1 37.65 5.65 -3.18
N ARG A 2 38.75 5.84 -3.92
CA ARG A 2 40.03 6.33 -3.34
C ARG A 2 39.92 7.58 -2.44
N PRO A 3 39.20 8.65 -2.80
CA PRO A 3 39.06 9.82 -1.93
C PRO A 3 38.34 9.53 -0.60
N ILE A 4 37.40 8.58 -0.61
CA ILE A 4 36.64 8.18 0.59
C ILE A 4 37.53 7.32 1.49
N ALA A 5 38.31 6.40 0.90
CA ALA A 5 39.24 5.56 1.64
C ALA A 5 40.33 6.38 2.34
N GLU A 6 40.88 7.39 1.65
CA GLU A 6 41.83 8.35 2.23
C GLU A 6 41.21 9.14 3.39
N ALA A 7 39.99 9.64 3.23
CA ALA A 7 39.30 10.41 4.27
C ALA A 7 38.93 9.57 5.51
N LEU A 8 38.71 8.26 5.35
CA LEU A 8 38.40 7.31 6.42
C LEU A 8 39.64 6.58 6.96
N GLU A 9 40.84 6.97 6.51
CA GLU A 9 42.12 6.36 6.89
C GLU A 9 42.12 4.82 6.74
N THR A 10 41.50 4.33 5.66
CA THR A 10 41.32 2.90 5.41
C THR A 10 41.66 2.53 3.96
N ASN A 11 41.58 1.25 3.61
CA ASN A 11 41.79 0.80 2.25
C ASN A 11 40.51 0.91 1.40
N VAL A 12 40.67 0.87 0.07
CA VAL A 12 39.56 1.04 -0.88
C VAL A 12 38.44 0.01 -0.70
N VAL A 13 38.77 -1.23 -0.35
CA VAL A 13 37.79 -2.31 -0.17
C VAL A 13 36.97 -2.07 1.10
N ALA A 14 37.65 -1.78 2.21
CA ALA A 14 37.00 -1.48 3.49
C ALA A 14 36.11 -0.22 3.41
N ALA A 15 36.55 0.81 2.68
CA ALA A 15 35.71 1.99 2.44
C ALA A 15 34.45 1.65 1.62
N ALA A 16 34.56 0.76 0.62
CA ALA A 16 33.40 0.33 -0.17
C ALA A 16 32.42 -0.51 0.67
N GLU A 17 32.93 -1.40 1.51
CA GLU A 17 32.13 -2.19 2.46
C GLU A 17 31.41 -1.29 3.48
N ALA A 18 32.08 -0.26 4.00
CA ALA A 18 31.46 0.73 4.86
C ALA A 18 30.32 1.49 4.15
N CYS A 19 30.51 1.88 2.89
CA CYS A 19 29.44 2.49 2.10
C CYS A 19 28.25 1.55 1.90
N LEU A 20 28.49 0.27 1.61
CA LEU A 20 27.41 -0.73 1.49
C LEU A 20 26.68 -0.93 2.82
N THR A 21 27.42 -0.95 3.93
CA THR A 21 26.85 -1.07 5.28
C THR A 21 25.94 0.12 5.57
N VAL A 22 26.41 1.35 5.38
CA VAL A 22 25.61 2.57 5.59
C VAL A 22 24.36 2.58 4.69
N ALA A 23 24.51 2.22 3.41
CA ALA A 23 23.37 2.12 2.51
C ALA A 23 22.35 1.10 3.02
N THR A 24 22.80 -0.08 3.45
CA THR A 24 21.95 -1.14 4.03
C THR A 24 21.21 -0.64 5.27
N SER A 25 21.91 -0.03 6.23
CA SER A 25 21.30 0.51 7.45
C SER A 25 20.23 1.56 7.15
N ASN A 26 20.45 2.42 6.15
CA ASN A 26 19.44 3.39 5.72
C ASN A 26 18.20 2.73 5.13
N MET A 27 18.36 1.66 4.35
CA MET A 27 17.22 0.89 3.82
C MET A 27 16.48 0.15 4.93
N VAL A 28 17.18 -0.45 5.89
CA VAL A 28 16.55 -1.08 7.07
C VAL A 28 15.71 -0.07 7.84
N ALA A 29 16.27 1.10 8.15
CA ALA A 29 15.55 2.16 8.84
C ALA A 29 14.30 2.64 8.08
N SER A 30 14.32 2.52 6.75
CA SER A 30 13.19 2.86 5.89
C SER A 30 12.13 1.76 5.83
N VAL A 31 12.51 0.48 5.85
CA VAL A 31 11.61 -0.67 5.67
C VAL A 31 10.98 -1.12 6.99
N LEU A 32 11.73 -1.09 8.09
CA LEU A 32 11.29 -1.61 9.39
C LEU A 32 9.98 -0.97 9.90
N PRO A 33 9.75 0.37 9.77
CA PRO A 33 8.48 0.97 10.14
C PRO A 33 7.29 0.45 9.32
N TYR A 34 7.49 0.08 8.05
CA TYR A 34 6.42 -0.50 7.23
C TYR A 34 6.08 -1.91 7.67
N LEU A 35 7.09 -2.76 7.93
CA LEU A 35 6.85 -4.11 8.47
C LEU A 35 6.08 -4.05 9.79
N ALA A 36 6.51 -3.17 10.71
CA ALA A 36 5.84 -2.95 11.98
C ALA A 36 4.40 -2.44 11.82
N ARG A 37 4.18 -1.46 10.93
CA ARG A 37 2.85 -0.88 10.66
C ARG A 37 1.83 -1.93 10.19
N TYR A 38 2.29 -2.95 9.45
CA TYR A 38 1.43 -4.02 8.95
C TYR A 38 1.49 -5.29 9.80
N GLY A 39 2.24 -5.29 10.91
CA GLY A 39 2.40 -6.46 11.80
C GLY A 39 3.08 -7.65 11.11
N LEU A 40 4.01 -7.40 10.19
CA LEU A 40 4.70 -8.43 9.41
C LEU A 40 5.99 -8.86 10.09
N ASP A 41 6.15 -10.17 10.32
CA ASP A 41 7.43 -10.76 10.68
C ASP A 41 8.33 -10.85 9.43
N PRO A 42 9.56 -10.32 9.44
CA PRO A 42 10.51 -10.45 8.33
C PRO A 42 10.75 -11.90 7.87
N ALA A 43 10.69 -12.87 8.77
CA ALA A 43 10.93 -14.29 8.43
C ALA A 43 9.82 -14.87 7.54
N ASP A 44 8.61 -14.31 7.62
CA ASP A 44 7.43 -14.81 6.90
C ASP A 44 7.24 -14.19 5.51
N VAL A 45 8.01 -13.15 5.18
CA VAL A 45 7.89 -12.43 3.90
C VAL A 45 8.93 -12.89 2.87
N THR A 46 8.70 -12.53 1.61
CA THR A 46 9.69 -12.67 0.53
C THR A 46 10.06 -11.28 0.02
N LEU A 47 11.34 -10.95 -0.01
CA LEU A 47 11.82 -9.68 -0.56
C LEU A 47 11.89 -9.77 -2.09
N VAL A 48 11.04 -9.02 -2.78
CA VAL A 48 11.12 -8.90 -4.24
C VAL A 48 12.06 -7.75 -4.59
N VAL A 49 13.13 -8.03 -5.36
CA VAL A 49 14.16 -7.05 -5.70
C VAL A 49 14.14 -6.73 -7.19
N TYR A 50 13.94 -5.46 -7.52
CA TYR A 50 13.93 -4.95 -8.89
C TYR A 50 14.69 -3.61 -8.97
N GLY A 51 14.80 -3.05 -10.17
CA GLY A 51 15.63 -1.90 -10.47
C GLY A 51 17.09 -2.28 -10.77
N GLY A 52 17.87 -1.31 -11.22
CA GLY A 52 19.23 -1.55 -11.75
C GLY A 52 20.26 -2.05 -10.72
N ALA A 53 20.06 -1.76 -9.43
CA ALA A 53 20.97 -2.16 -8.35
C ALA A 53 20.32 -3.13 -7.33
N GLY A 54 19.03 -3.44 -7.49
CA GLY A 54 18.26 -4.20 -6.50
C GLY A 54 18.79 -5.61 -6.29
N SER A 55 19.21 -6.30 -7.36
CA SER A 55 19.77 -7.65 -7.27
C SER A 55 21.15 -7.71 -6.61
N LEU A 56 21.91 -6.61 -6.63
CA LEU A 56 23.22 -6.53 -5.99
C LEU A 56 23.10 -6.28 -4.49
N HIS A 57 22.19 -5.39 -4.09
CA HIS A 57 22.09 -4.93 -2.70
C HIS A 57 20.99 -5.62 -1.89
N GLY A 58 19.97 -6.14 -2.56
CA GLY A 58 18.83 -6.81 -1.95
C GLY A 58 19.17 -7.97 -1.01
N PRO A 59 20.12 -8.88 -1.34
CA PRO A 59 20.54 -9.92 -0.41
C PRO A 59 21.13 -9.39 0.90
N LEU A 60 21.85 -8.27 0.87
CA LEU A 60 22.40 -7.63 2.08
C LEU A 60 21.27 -7.11 2.98
N LEU A 61 20.28 -6.45 2.38
CA LEU A 61 19.09 -5.98 3.10
C LEU A 61 18.27 -7.14 3.69
N ALA A 62 18.09 -8.21 2.92
CA ALA A 62 17.37 -9.40 3.38
C ALA A 62 18.06 -10.05 4.58
N ALA A 63 19.38 -10.17 4.54
CA ALA A 63 20.16 -10.70 5.66
C ALA A 63 20.02 -9.83 6.91
N GLU A 64 20.12 -8.50 6.77
CA GLU A 64 20.03 -7.56 7.90
C GLU A 64 18.63 -7.53 8.54
N LEU A 65 17.58 -7.75 7.74
CA LEU A 65 16.19 -7.80 8.24
C LEU A 65 15.78 -9.20 8.72
N GLY A 66 16.56 -10.25 8.47
CA GLY A 66 16.16 -11.64 8.76
C GLY A 66 15.17 -12.24 7.76
N ILE A 67 15.10 -11.71 6.54
CA ILE A 67 14.22 -12.24 5.49
C ILE A 67 14.88 -13.45 4.82
N GLY A 68 14.22 -14.62 4.92
CA GLY A 68 14.78 -15.89 4.42
C GLY A 68 14.67 -16.12 2.91
N ARG A 69 13.90 -15.29 2.18
CA ARG A 69 13.64 -15.48 0.75
C ARG A 69 13.78 -14.17 -0.04
N VAL A 70 14.57 -14.21 -1.11
CA VAL A 70 14.71 -13.12 -2.08
C VAL A 70 14.27 -13.61 -3.45
N LEU A 71 13.38 -12.86 -4.09
CA LEU A 71 12.91 -13.10 -5.44
C LEU A 71 13.41 -12.01 -6.37
N VAL A 72 14.18 -12.40 -7.40
CA VAL A 72 14.62 -11.52 -8.48
C VAL A 72 13.75 -11.83 -9.71
N PRO A 73 12.89 -10.92 -10.18
CA PRO A 73 12.13 -11.13 -11.41
C PRO A 73 13.06 -11.29 -12.62
N GLY A 74 12.61 -11.98 -13.67
CA GLY A 74 13.43 -12.21 -14.88
C GLY A 74 13.86 -10.93 -15.61
N MET A 75 13.11 -9.83 -15.45
CA MET A 75 13.41 -8.52 -16.03
C MET A 75 13.46 -7.44 -14.93
N PRO A 76 14.45 -7.48 -14.01
CA PRO A 76 14.42 -6.66 -12.81
C PRO A 76 14.64 -5.17 -13.12
N SER A 77 15.47 -4.84 -14.11
CA SER A 77 15.79 -3.46 -14.49
C SER A 77 14.62 -2.70 -15.12
N VAL A 78 13.73 -3.40 -15.81
CA VAL A 78 12.55 -2.83 -16.50
C VAL A 78 11.24 -3.25 -15.84
N PHE A 79 11.30 -3.78 -14.62
CA PHE A 79 10.14 -4.34 -13.93
C PHE A 79 9.00 -3.32 -13.76
N CYS A 80 9.30 -2.05 -13.52
CA CYS A 80 8.28 -0.99 -13.43
C CYS A 80 7.57 -0.75 -14.77
N ALA A 81 8.31 -0.75 -15.89
CA ALA A 81 7.72 -0.59 -17.22
C ALA A 81 6.86 -1.81 -17.58
N PHE A 82 7.34 -3.01 -17.25
CA PHE A 82 6.56 -4.23 -17.39
C PHE A 82 5.27 -4.19 -16.56
N GLY A 83 5.35 -3.73 -15.30
CA GLY A 83 4.18 -3.54 -14.44
C GLY A 83 3.12 -2.63 -15.08
N GLY A 84 3.54 -1.52 -15.70
CA GLY A 84 2.63 -0.64 -16.44
C GLY A 84 1.99 -1.29 -17.68
N LEU A 85 2.68 -2.22 -18.33
CA LEU A 85 2.16 -2.95 -19.50
C LEU A 85 1.13 -4.02 -19.13
N VAL A 86 1.29 -4.67 -17.98
CA VAL A 86 0.40 -5.77 -17.54
C VAL A 86 -0.65 -5.33 -16.51
N ALA A 87 -0.54 -4.11 -15.99
CA ALA A 87 -1.52 -3.57 -15.05
C ALA A 87 -2.89 -3.44 -15.73
N GLY A 88 -3.92 -3.90 -15.02
CA GLY A 88 -5.30 -3.65 -15.42
C GLY A 88 -5.62 -2.17 -15.40
N LEU A 89 -6.50 -1.75 -16.30
CA LEU A 89 -7.03 -0.40 -16.32
C LEU A 89 -7.87 -0.15 -15.05
N THR A 90 -7.42 0.78 -14.20
CA THR A 90 -8.08 1.12 -12.93
C THR A 90 -8.44 2.60 -12.92
N HIS A 91 -9.60 2.96 -12.37
CA HIS A 91 -10.05 4.35 -12.24
C HIS A 91 -10.91 4.54 -11.00
N ASP A 92 -10.56 5.53 -10.19
CA ASP A 92 -11.26 5.86 -8.95
C ASP A 92 -12.16 7.09 -9.17
N ASN A 93 -13.47 6.92 -8.99
CA ASN A 93 -14.40 8.03 -8.88
C ASN A 93 -14.68 8.32 -7.40
N VAL A 94 -14.36 9.53 -6.96
CA VAL A 94 -14.46 9.95 -5.56
C VAL A 94 -15.39 11.16 -5.43
N LYS A 95 -16.24 11.15 -4.41
CA LYS A 95 -17.11 12.30 -4.08
C LYS A 95 -17.13 12.55 -2.59
N SER A 96 -16.84 13.80 -2.21
CA SER A 96 -16.86 14.24 -0.81
C SER A 96 -18.28 14.57 -0.35
N MET A 97 -18.70 14.02 0.79
CA MET A 97 -20.03 14.26 1.39
C MET A 97 -19.95 15.19 2.61
N GLN A 98 -19.43 16.41 2.44
CA GLN A 98 -19.38 17.37 3.54
C GLN A 98 -20.73 18.05 3.75
N GLY A 99 -21.24 18.02 4.99
CA GLY A 99 -22.50 18.69 5.37
C GLY A 99 -23.76 18.01 4.83
N VAL A 100 -23.65 16.78 4.35
CA VAL A 100 -24.75 15.98 3.83
C VAL A 100 -25.20 14.99 4.90
N ALA A 101 -26.51 14.72 4.99
CA ALA A 101 -27.01 13.68 5.86
C ALA A 101 -26.46 12.30 5.45
N VAL A 102 -25.90 11.57 6.41
CA VAL A 102 -25.46 10.19 6.20
C VAL A 102 -26.62 9.28 6.54
N ASP A 103 -27.55 9.17 5.58
CA ASP A 103 -28.69 8.27 5.62
C ASP A 103 -28.65 7.29 4.44
N SER A 104 -29.51 6.28 4.49
CA SER A 104 -29.53 5.19 3.51
C SER A 104 -29.80 5.67 2.09
N ASP A 105 -30.78 6.56 1.91
CA ASP A 105 -31.21 7.02 0.58
C ASP A 105 -30.14 7.89 -0.06
N THR A 106 -29.59 8.82 0.71
CA THR A 106 -28.53 9.72 0.25
C THR A 106 -27.26 8.94 -0.10
N THR A 107 -26.86 8.00 0.76
CA THR A 107 -25.66 7.16 0.55
C THR A 107 -25.81 6.29 -0.70
N LYS A 108 -26.96 5.63 -0.83
CA LYS A 108 -27.31 4.85 -2.03
C LYS A 108 -27.25 5.69 -3.30
N ALA A 109 -27.83 6.90 -3.27
CA ALA A 109 -27.84 7.80 -4.42
C ALA A 109 -26.42 8.22 -4.82
N GLN A 110 -25.53 8.48 -3.85
CA GLN A 110 -24.13 8.82 -4.15
C GLN A 110 -23.38 7.64 -4.77
N PHE A 111 -23.50 6.43 -4.21
CA PHE A 111 -22.86 5.25 -4.80
C PHE A 111 -23.38 4.96 -6.21
N ALA A 112 -24.69 5.06 -6.44
CA ALA A 112 -25.28 4.89 -7.77
C ALA A 112 -24.75 5.94 -8.77
N SER A 113 -24.56 7.19 -8.33
CA SER A 113 -23.96 8.25 -9.15
C SER A 113 -22.50 7.93 -9.51
N LEU A 114 -21.70 7.51 -8.53
CA LEU A 114 -20.28 7.15 -8.73
C LEU A 114 -20.14 5.93 -9.65
N GLU A 115 -20.97 4.91 -9.46
CA GLU A 115 -21.01 3.73 -10.32
C GLU A 115 -21.39 4.11 -11.76
N THR A 116 -22.39 4.97 -11.95
CA THR A 116 -22.78 5.44 -13.29
C THR A 116 -21.61 6.14 -13.97
N SER A 117 -20.92 7.05 -13.28
CA SER A 117 -19.73 7.73 -13.82
C SER A 117 -18.60 6.76 -14.13
N ALA A 118 -18.35 5.76 -13.28
CA ALA A 118 -17.31 4.74 -13.51
C ALA A 118 -17.62 3.90 -14.75
N ARG A 119 -18.87 3.47 -14.91
CA ARG A 119 -19.32 2.70 -16.09
C ARG A 119 -19.26 3.52 -17.37
N GLN A 120 -19.64 4.80 -17.32
CA GLN A 120 -19.51 5.70 -18.47
C GLN A 120 -18.05 5.86 -18.85
N TRP A 121 -17.16 6.10 -17.89
CA TRP A 121 -15.73 6.19 -18.16
C TRP A 121 -15.20 4.89 -18.78
N LEU A 122 -15.49 3.73 -18.19
CA LEU A 122 -15.09 2.43 -18.75
C LEU A 122 -15.57 2.23 -20.20
N ALA A 123 -16.80 2.63 -20.52
CA ALA A 123 -17.33 2.56 -21.88
C ALA A 123 -16.50 3.41 -22.87
N THR A 124 -15.96 4.56 -22.44
CA THR A 124 -15.06 5.38 -23.28
C THR A 124 -13.69 4.73 -23.49
N GLN A 125 -13.26 3.87 -22.57
CA GLN A 125 -11.95 3.20 -22.63
C GLN A 125 -12.00 1.87 -23.38
N ASN A 126 -13.18 1.27 -23.58
CA ASN A 126 -13.34 -0.01 -24.28
C ASN A 126 -13.23 0.13 -25.81
N VAL A 127 -12.19 0.82 -26.29
CA VAL A 127 -11.93 1.00 -27.72
C VAL A 127 -11.57 -0.37 -28.32
N GLY A 128 -12.39 -0.85 -29.27
CA GLY A 128 -12.14 -2.12 -29.96
C GLY A 128 -12.46 -3.38 -29.16
N ALA A 129 -13.26 -3.30 -28.08
CA ALA A 129 -13.70 -4.43 -27.26
C ALA A 129 -12.56 -5.22 -26.56
N GLY A 130 -11.46 -4.54 -26.21
CA GLY A 130 -10.30 -5.15 -25.54
C GLY A 130 -10.48 -5.41 -24.04
N LEU A 131 -11.51 -4.85 -23.39
CA LEU A 131 -11.80 -5.12 -21.99
C LEU A 131 -12.57 -6.43 -21.84
N LEU A 132 -11.93 -7.43 -21.22
CA LEU A 132 -12.49 -8.78 -21.04
C LEU A 132 -13.31 -8.91 -19.75
N GLU A 133 -12.95 -8.16 -18.72
CA GLU A 133 -13.58 -8.21 -17.41
C GLU A 133 -13.71 -6.81 -16.83
N THR A 134 -14.73 -6.59 -16.00
CA THR A 134 -14.95 -5.35 -15.27
C THR A 134 -15.31 -5.67 -13.84
N LEU A 135 -14.50 -5.16 -12.91
CA LEU A 135 -14.75 -5.20 -11.49
C LEU A 135 -15.11 -3.80 -10.99
N LEU A 136 -16.14 -3.70 -10.15
CA LEU A 136 -16.46 -2.49 -9.41
C LEU A 136 -16.22 -2.74 -7.93
N GLU A 137 -15.37 -1.91 -7.34
CA GLU A 137 -15.12 -1.89 -5.90
C GLU A 137 -15.74 -0.64 -5.29
N TYR A 138 -16.41 -0.82 -4.16
CA TYR A 138 -17.02 0.29 -3.42
C TYR A 138 -16.23 0.52 -2.14
N ARG A 139 -15.94 1.78 -1.85
CA ARG A 139 -15.20 2.19 -0.66
C ARG A 139 -15.84 3.43 -0.06
N ALA A 140 -15.76 3.55 1.25
CA ALA A 140 -16.13 4.76 1.98
C ALA A 140 -14.97 5.20 2.87
N GLU A 141 -14.82 6.50 3.08
CA GLU A 141 -13.86 7.05 4.04
C GLU A 141 -14.61 7.59 5.25
N ALA A 142 -14.35 7.01 6.41
CA ALA A 142 -15.03 7.34 7.66
C ALA A 142 -14.03 7.75 8.74
N ARG A 143 -14.50 8.53 9.72
CA ARG A 143 -13.74 8.90 10.91
C ARG A 143 -14.69 9.16 12.08
N TYR A 144 -14.21 8.96 13.30
CA TYR A 144 -14.90 9.45 14.48
C TYR A 144 -14.94 10.97 14.50
N ARG A 145 -15.96 11.51 15.16
CA ARG A 145 -16.06 12.95 15.39
C ARG A 145 -14.88 13.41 16.26
N GLY A 146 -14.15 14.42 15.79
CA GLY A 146 -12.94 14.93 16.46
C GLY A 146 -11.64 14.19 16.10
N GLN A 147 -11.70 13.11 15.33
CA GLN A 147 -10.50 12.42 14.82
C GLN A 147 -9.87 13.18 13.66
N SER A 148 -8.53 13.28 13.62
CA SER A 148 -7.79 14.02 12.60
C SER A 148 -7.54 13.24 11.31
N PHE A 149 -7.77 11.92 11.31
CA PHE A 149 -7.51 11.04 10.17
C PHE A 149 -8.76 10.24 9.79
N GLN A 150 -8.78 9.74 8.56
CA GLN A 150 -9.85 8.91 8.00
C GLN A 150 -9.35 7.48 7.79
N LEU A 151 -10.26 6.52 7.85
CA LEU A 151 -10.04 5.14 7.45
C LEU A 151 -10.90 4.81 6.24
N THR A 152 -10.28 4.24 5.22
CA THR A 152 -10.97 3.68 4.07
C THR A 152 -11.52 2.31 4.43
N VAL A 153 -12.82 2.12 4.25
CA VAL A 153 -13.51 0.84 4.46
C VAL A 153 -13.98 0.27 3.13
N THR A 154 -13.81 -1.04 2.96
CA THR A 154 -14.40 -1.76 1.82
C THR A 154 -15.90 -1.90 2.06
N VAL A 155 -16.70 -1.56 1.05
CA VAL A 155 -18.15 -1.65 1.09
C VAL A 155 -18.58 -2.75 0.12
N SER A 156 -19.44 -3.66 0.57
CA SER A 156 -19.99 -4.69 -0.32
C SER A 156 -20.90 -4.06 -1.38
N ALA A 157 -21.04 -4.71 -2.53
CA ALA A 157 -21.93 -4.21 -3.58
C ALA A 157 -23.39 -4.13 -3.10
N GLU A 158 -23.81 -5.03 -2.21
CA GLU A 158 -25.13 -5.05 -1.58
C GLU A 158 -25.30 -3.82 -0.68
N ALA A 159 -24.35 -3.56 0.22
CA ALA A 159 -24.37 -2.42 1.14
C ALA A 159 -24.33 -1.08 0.39
N ALA A 160 -23.56 -0.98 -0.69
CA ALA A 160 -23.52 0.21 -1.54
C ALA A 160 -24.88 0.47 -2.25
N LYS A 161 -25.55 -0.60 -2.71
CA LYS A 161 -26.84 -0.51 -3.43
C LYS A 161 -28.04 -0.29 -2.50
N SER A 162 -28.00 -0.79 -1.27
CA SER A 162 -29.02 -0.50 -0.26
C SER A 162 -28.77 0.84 0.45
N GLY A 163 -27.52 1.29 0.49
CA GLY A 163 -27.09 2.43 1.31
C GLY A 163 -26.97 2.06 2.78
N ASP A 164 -26.58 0.81 3.09
CA ASP A 164 -26.49 0.32 4.47
C ASP A 164 -25.34 0.98 5.25
N VAL A 165 -25.64 2.13 5.85
CA VAL A 165 -24.71 2.92 6.67
C VAL A 165 -24.21 2.10 7.86
N ALA A 166 -25.08 1.29 8.48
CA ALA A 166 -24.72 0.51 9.65
C ALA A 166 -23.67 -0.56 9.32
N ALA A 167 -23.76 -1.21 8.17
CA ALA A 167 -22.73 -2.14 7.70
C ALA A 167 -21.37 -1.44 7.47
N MET A 168 -21.39 -0.23 6.91
CA MET A 168 -20.17 0.56 6.68
C MET A 168 -19.53 1.02 8.01
N GLU A 169 -20.37 1.41 8.98
CA GLU A 169 -19.92 1.75 10.34
C GLU A 169 -19.30 0.53 11.03
N GLN A 170 -19.92 -0.65 10.96
CA GLN A 170 -19.36 -1.88 11.55
C GLN A 170 -18.00 -2.22 10.95
N GLU A 171 -17.86 -2.12 9.63
CA GLU A 171 -16.58 -2.34 8.96
C GLU A 171 -15.53 -1.30 9.38
N PHE A 172 -15.93 -0.04 9.56
CA PHE A 172 -15.05 1.00 10.10
C PHE A 172 -14.54 0.65 11.50
N HIS A 173 -15.41 0.23 12.41
CA HIS A 173 -15.00 -0.19 13.75
C HIS A 173 -14.02 -1.38 13.68
N ARG A 174 -14.29 -2.37 12.83
CA ARG A 174 -13.42 -3.54 12.65
C ARG A 174 -12.02 -3.15 12.13
N GLN A 175 -11.95 -2.27 11.12
CA GLN A 175 -10.67 -1.79 10.59
C GLN A 175 -9.92 -0.92 11.59
N HIS A 176 -10.63 -0.06 12.32
CA HIS A 176 -10.07 0.75 13.39
C HIS A 176 -9.47 -0.13 14.50
N GLU A 177 -10.19 -1.16 14.95
CA GLU A 177 -9.69 -2.12 15.93
C GLU A 177 -8.46 -2.86 15.40
N ARG A 178 -8.49 -3.34 14.16
CA ARG A 178 -7.34 -4.01 13.54
C ARG A 178 -6.09 -3.13 13.50
N LEU A 179 -6.24 -1.85 13.19
CA LEU A 179 -5.11 -0.92 13.03
C LEU A 179 -4.60 -0.35 14.36
N TYR A 180 -5.48 -0.15 15.35
CA TYR A 180 -5.14 0.58 16.57
C TYR A 180 -5.26 -0.24 17.86
N ALA A 181 -6.04 -1.33 17.90
CA ALA A 181 -6.11 -2.21 19.06
C ALA A 181 -5.02 -3.29 19.05
N HIS A 182 -4.46 -3.63 17.88
CA HIS A 182 -3.31 -4.55 17.78
C HIS A 182 -1.96 -3.96 18.27
N SER A 183 -1.91 -2.69 18.68
CA SER A 183 -0.66 -2.05 19.16
C SER A 183 -0.66 -1.62 20.62
N VAL A 184 -1.56 -2.15 21.46
CA VAL A 184 -1.46 -2.00 22.93
C VAL A 184 -1.42 -3.36 23.64
N SER A 185 -0.44 -4.19 23.28
CA SER A 185 0.06 -5.25 24.17
C SER A 185 1.45 -4.84 24.66
N GLY A 186 1.51 -3.87 25.58
CA GLY A 186 2.82 -3.46 26.15
C GLY A 186 2.90 -2.17 26.97
N GLN A 187 1.83 -1.39 27.15
CA GLN A 187 1.88 -0.23 28.06
C GLN A 187 0.78 -0.29 29.12
N THR A 188 1.13 -0.82 30.28
CA THR A 188 0.54 -0.37 31.55
C THR A 188 0.87 1.12 31.73
N GLY A 189 -0.16 1.95 31.83
CA GLY A 189 -0.01 3.37 32.12
C GLY A 189 -1.34 4.01 32.46
N HIS A 190 -1.69 3.90 33.75
CA HIS A 190 -2.67 4.66 34.56
C HIS A 190 -4.03 5.05 33.98
#